data_AF-A0A962IGB1-F1
#
_entry.id   AF-A0A962IGB1-F1
#
_cell.length_a   1.000
_cell.length_b   1.000
_cell.length_c   1.000
_cell.angle_alpha   90.00
_cell.angle_beta   90.00
_cell.angle_gamma   90.00
#
_symmetry.space_group_name_H-M   'P 1'
#
loop_
_entity.id
_entity.type
_entity.pdbx_description
1 polymer ?
#
loop_
_entity_poly.entity_id
_entity_poly.type
_entity_poly.pdbx_seq_one_letter_code
_entity_poly.pdbx_strand_id
1 'polypeptide(L)'
;YQTARILVVQGEKEWFGLMVEELLGIRHVWSDRVDKSASKTGGDDWLGFSDQKIAIEGQVLPVLQLKKLVRMLERHGKPVMDETS
;
A
#
# COMPACT_ATOMS: atom_id res chain seq x y z
N TYR A 1 14.20 -2.06 -21.09
CA TYR A 1 13.93 -3.08 -20.06
C TYR A 1 13.76 -2.37 -18.72
N GLN A 2 12.53 -2.21 -18.26
CA GLN A 2 12.28 -1.64 -16.94
C GLN A 2 12.36 -2.80 -15.94
N THR A 3 13.33 -2.75 -15.04
CA THR A 3 13.53 -3.81 -14.04
C THR A 3 12.48 -3.63 -12.96
N ALA A 4 11.50 -4.52 -12.90
CA ALA A 4 10.52 -4.53 -11.83
C ALA A 4 11.23 -4.68 -10.47
N ARG A 5 10.79 -3.89 -9.48
CA ARG A 5 11.31 -3.97 -8.11
C ARG A 5 10.28 -4.71 -7.26
N ILE A 6 10.75 -5.46 -6.27
CA ILE A 6 9.89 -6.16 -5.32
C ILE A 6 10.21 -5.64 -3.92
N LEU A 7 9.19 -5.10 -3.25
CA LEU A 7 9.24 -4.86 -1.82
C LEU A 7 8.84 -6.16 -1.11
N VAL A 8 9.78 -6.77 -0.40
CA VAL A 8 9.55 -8.02 0.33
C VAL A 8 9.16 -7.70 1.77
N VAL A 9 8.07 -8.31 2.22
CA VAL A 9 7.47 -8.05 3.52
C VAL A 9 7.21 -9.37 4.22
N GLN A 10 7.69 -9.48 5.46
CA GLN A 10 7.50 -10.67 6.27
C GLN A 10 6.15 -10.61 6.98
N GLY A 11 5.34 -11.66 6.80
CA GLY A 11 4.16 -11.94 7.60
C GLY A 11 4.46 -12.77 8.83
N GLU A 12 3.43 -13.30 9.48
CA GLU A 12 3.57 -14.19 10.64
C GLU A 12 4.13 -15.57 10.26
N LYS A 13 3.82 -16.07 9.06
CA LYS A 13 4.21 -17.41 8.56
C LYS A 13 4.87 -17.37 7.19
N GLU A 14 4.56 -16.37 6.37
CA GLU A 14 4.96 -16.34 4.97
C GLU A 14 5.64 -15.02 4.60
N TRP A 15 6.30 -15.01 3.44
CA TRP A 15 6.94 -13.82 2.88
C TRP A 15 6.15 -13.37 1.65
N PHE A 16 5.85 -12.07 1.59
CA PHE A 16 5.04 -11.47 0.53
C PHE A 16 5.89 -10.52 -0.30
N GLY A 17 5.87 -10.71 -1.62
CA GLY A 17 6.48 -9.79 -2.58
C GLY A 17 5.43 -8.84 -3.14
N LEU A 18 5.61 -7.54 -2.92
CA LEU A 18 4.83 -6.49 -3.57
C LEU A 18 5.63 -5.96 -4.75
N MET A 19 5.11 -6.17 -5.96
CA MET A 19 5.72 -5.61 -7.17
C MET A 19 5.44 -4.11 -7.19
N VAL A 20 6.50 -3.31 -7.39
CA VAL A 20 6.40 -1.87 -7.52
C VAL A 20 7.08 -1.44 -8.81
N GLU A 21 6.43 -0.53 -9.53
CA GLU A 21 6.98 0.04 -10.77
C GLU A 21 8.21 0.90 -10.45
N GLU A 22 8.15 1.69 -9.38
CA GLU A 22 9.20 2.60 -8.98
C GLU A 22 9.30 2.73 -7.45
N LEU A 23 10.53 2.85 -6.94
CA LEU A 23 10.78 3.26 -5.55
C LEU A 23 11.41 4.66 -5.58
N LEU A 24 10.60 5.66 -5.24
CA LEU A 24 10.99 7.08 -5.26
C LEU A 24 11.97 7.45 -4.14
N GLY A 25 12.01 6.67 -3.06
CA GLY A 25 13.01 6.82 -1.99
C GLY A 25 12.50 6.43 -0.62
N ILE A 26 13.33 6.71 0.39
CA ILE A 26 13.01 6.55 1.81
C ILE A 26 12.81 7.94 2.41
N ARG A 27 11.74 8.13 3.19
CA ARG A 27 11.41 9.41 3.86
C ARG A 27 11.04 9.16 5.30
N HIS A 28 11.44 10.07 6.18
CA HIS A 28 10.93 10.10 7.55
C HIS A 28 9.60 10.85 7.55
N VAL A 29 8.55 10.16 7.98
CA VAL A 29 7.20 10.68 8.12
C VAL A 29 6.90 10.95 9.58
N TRP A 30 6.47 12.17 9.90
CA TRP A 30 6.03 12.55 11.23
C TRP A 30 4.51 12.50 11.31
N SER A 31 3.97 12.20 12.49
CA SER A 31 2.53 11.91 12.69
C SER A 31 1.61 13.09 12.40
N ASP A 32 2.14 14.32 12.41
CA ASP A 32 1.45 15.56 12.07
C ASP A 32 1.17 15.71 10.56
N ARG A 33 1.87 14.95 9.71
CA ARG A 33 1.66 14.95 8.25
C ARG A 33 0.65 13.90 7.76
N VAL A 34 0.13 13.07 8.68
CA VAL A 34 -0.84 12.03 8.36
C VAL A 34 -2.24 12.62 8.49
N ASP A 35 -2.85 12.87 7.34
CA ASP A 35 -4.25 13.26 7.29
C ASP A 35 -5.11 11.99 7.38
N LYS A 36 -5.89 11.90 8.46
CA LYS A 36 -6.84 10.81 8.71
C LYS A 36 -8.22 11.08 8.14
N SER A 37 -8.42 12.22 7.46
CA SER A 37 -9.67 12.48 6.74
C SER A 37 -9.76 11.53 5.55
N ALA A 38 -10.35 10.36 5.82
CA ALA A 38 -10.59 9.34 4.81
C ALA A 38 -11.39 9.95 3.66
N SER A 39 -10.78 9.99 2.48
CA SER A 39 -11.45 10.37 1.24
C SER A 39 -12.48 9.29 0.92
N LYS A 40 -13.73 9.48 1.35
CA LYS A 40 -14.89 8.66 0.95
C LYS A 40 -15.28 8.83 -0.53
N THR A 41 -14.38 9.33 -1.35
CA THR A 41 -14.68 9.74 -2.72
C THR A 41 -13.53 9.36 -3.63
N GLY A 42 -13.79 8.41 -4.53
CA GLY A 42 -13.14 8.29 -5.82
C GLY A 42 -12.08 7.20 -5.96
N GLY A 43 -12.49 6.08 -6.57
CA GLY A 43 -11.71 5.34 -7.58
C GLY A 43 -10.59 4.40 -7.15
N ASP A 44 -9.73 4.81 -6.21
CA ASP A 44 -8.45 4.14 -5.92
C ASP A 44 -8.34 3.70 -4.45
N ASP A 45 -9.46 3.32 -3.84
CA ASP A 45 -9.47 2.78 -2.49
C ASP A 45 -8.96 1.34 -2.56
N TRP A 46 -7.63 1.17 -2.56
CA TRP A 46 -6.93 -0.11 -2.69
C TRP A 46 -7.49 -1.14 -1.70
N LEU A 47 -8.50 -1.90 -2.10
CA LEU A 47 -9.16 -2.99 -1.36
C LEU A 47 -9.41 -2.70 0.15
N GLY A 48 -9.62 -1.44 0.53
CA GLY A 48 -9.78 -1.02 1.93
C GLY A 48 -8.50 -1.10 2.78
N PHE A 49 -7.31 -1.08 2.17
CA PHE A 49 -6.00 -1.04 2.82
C PHE A 49 -5.36 0.35 2.80
N SER A 50 -6.04 1.40 2.33
CA SER A 50 -5.50 2.77 2.21
C SER A 50 -6.38 3.84 2.86
N ASP A 51 -6.70 3.66 4.14
CA ASP A 51 -7.59 4.57 4.90
C ASP A 51 -6.93 5.89 5.34
N GLN A 52 -5.63 6.07 5.06
CA GLN A 52 -4.84 7.23 5.46
C GLN A 52 -4.13 7.85 4.27
N LYS A 53 -3.92 9.17 4.34
CA LYS A 53 -3.13 9.91 3.35
C LYS A 53 -2.02 10.68 4.03
N ILE A 54 -0.97 10.96 3.28
CA ILE A 54 0.17 11.74 3.74
C ILE A 54 0.50 12.85 2.76
N ALA A 55 0.74 14.05 3.27
CA ALA A 55 1.29 15.15 2.48
C ALA A 55 2.82 15.16 2.52
N ILE A 56 3.48 14.96 1.37
CA ILE A 56 4.94 15.03 1.19
C ILE A 56 5.23 15.86 -0.06
N GLU A 57 6.12 16.86 0.04
CA GLU A 57 6.65 17.59 -1.13
C GLU A 57 5.55 18.17 -2.04
N GLY A 58 4.42 18.60 -1.46
CA GLY A 58 3.28 19.15 -2.20
C GLY A 58 2.36 18.09 -2.83
N GLN A 59 2.64 16.80 -2.64
CA GLN A 59 1.80 15.69 -3.07
C GLN A 59 1.06 15.06 -1.89
N VAL A 60 -0.17 14.61 -2.14
CA VAL A 60 -0.95 13.82 -1.18
C VAL A 60 -0.97 12.37 -1.66
N LEU A 61 -0.35 11.48 -0.90
CA LEU A 61 -0.18 10.07 -1.25
C LEU A 61 -1.00 9.16 -0.33
N PRO A 62 -1.66 8.12 -0.84
CA PRO A 62 -2.30 7.11 -0.01
C PRO A 62 -1.26 6.29 0.75
N VAL A 63 -1.55 5.97 2.01
CA VAL A 63 -0.70 5.13 2.86
C VAL A 63 -1.24 3.71 2.85
N LEU A 64 -0.48 2.78 2.28
CA LEU A 64 -0.82 1.36 2.32
C LEU A 64 -0.63 0.79 3.74
N GLN A 65 -1.71 0.31 4.34
CA GLN A 65 -1.72 -0.41 5.62
C GLN A 65 -1.13 -1.80 5.47
N LEU A 66 0.19 -1.87 5.30
CA LEU A 66 0.91 -3.07 4.93
C LEU A 66 0.68 -4.25 5.90
N LYS A 67 0.61 -3.97 7.20
CA LYS A 67 0.31 -5.00 8.21
C LYS A 67 -1.10 -5.59 8.05
N LYS A 68 -2.08 -4.75 7.70
CA LYS A 68 -3.46 -5.20 7.46
C LYS A 68 -3.53 -6.04 6.19
N LEU A 69 -2.85 -5.59 5.13
CA LEU A 69 -2.74 -6.31 3.87
C LEU A 69 -2.12 -7.70 4.06
N VAL A 70 -0.93 -7.78 4.67
CA VAL A 70 -0.21 -9.05 4.89
C VAL A 70 -1.01 -10.01 5.74
N ARG A 71 -1.62 -9.54 6.84
CA ARG A 71 -2.49 -10.38 7.68
C ARG A 71 -3.71 -10.92 6.93
N MET A 72 -4.27 -10.13 6.01
CA MET A 72 -5.38 -10.59 5.19
C MET A 72 -4.89 -11.68 4.22
N LEU A 73 -3.77 -11.45 3.55
CA LEU A 73 -3.15 -12.39 2.61
C LEU A 73 -2.81 -13.74 3.27
N GLU A 74 -2.26 -13.73 4.48
CA GLU A 74 -1.94 -14.96 5.22
C GLU A 74 -3.17 -15.75 5.65
N ARG A 75 -4.28 -15.05 5.95
CA ARG A 75 -5.50 -15.69 6.44
C ARG A 75 -6.38 -16.23 5.33
N HIS A 76 -6.41 -15.55 4.19
CA HIS A 76 -7.38 -15.83 3.12
C HIS A 76 -6.72 -16.18 1.79
N GLY A 77 -5.38 -16.19 1.72
CA GLY A 77 -4.64 -16.28 0.47
C GLY A 77 -4.63 -14.96 -0.29
N LYS A 78 -4.03 -14.97 -1.49
CA LYS A 78 -4.09 -13.80 -2.39
C LYS A 78 -5.56 -13.49 -2.69
N PRO A 79 -6.03 -12.24 -2.55
CA PRO A 79 -7.32 -11.86 -3.07
C PRO A 79 -7.32 -12.18 -4.56
N VAL A 80 -8.38 -12.81 -5.05
CA VAL A 80 -8.60 -12.94 -6.48
C VAL A 80 -8.78 -11.50 -6.98
N MET A 81 -7.69 -10.92 -7.49
CA MET A 81 -7.80 -9.70 -8.27
C MET A 81 -8.43 -10.18 -9.57
N ASP A 82 -9.76 -10.05 -9.68
CA ASP A 82 -10.42 -10.24 -10.97
C ASP A 82 -9.70 -9.30 -11.94
N GLU A 83 -8.95 -9.87 -12.89
CA GLU A 83 -8.48 -9.20 -14.08
C GLU A 83 -9.73 -8.84 -14.91
N THR A 84 -10.48 -7.84 -14.43
CA THR A 84 -11.64 -7.35 -15.14
C THR A 84 -11.21 -6.25 -16.09
N SER A 85 -11.19 -6.67 -17.36
CA SER A 85 -11.25 -5.92 -18.63
C SER A 85 -9.93 -5.41 -19.24
#